data_AF-A0AAD2GVP1-F1
#
_entry.id   AF-A0AAD2GVP1-F1
#
_cell.length_a   1.000
_cell.length_b   1.000
_cell.length_c   1.000
_cell.angle_alpha   90.00
_cell.angle_beta   90.00
_cell.angle_gamma   90.00
#
_symmetry.space_group_name_H-M   'P 1'
#
loop_
_entity.id
_entity.type
_entity.pdbx_description
1 polymer ?
#
loop_
_entity_poly.entity_id
_entity_poly.type
_entity_poly.pdbx_seq_one_letter_code
_entity_poly.pdbx_strand_id
1 'polypeptide(L)'
;MSTSLLSLPNELLIIILENPRLPSDALCSLAVLCRRLHFLALPIFFARQGMPDPSQSAFVSLSNDGADTLAALNMALFITGIQDLTCLMPHPSCDSVLPLLPHVRRLQNFIQRFRTVGRVTLQLDARNSMCNSTGDDTALREWTRVMGGLFNALLERRSTHLTIRYGGYLTRSYALSVDKSVSRRAIRAIRKLFTSEPLMAGKEWEFRRAPEQGRERGEVSFPSRTVDGYHLTSLTIQSAVLLTPPFLSWTLSVLRRCSPASLAISEISLEKELWGPVLFLIGQRAGEVSQLSLSELDSISDVDILGLCSRLPRLQSLTIGNNDEAPGTPTRWQEGIVPKFLALKDLVAPVEFILHILEPWDRVPYLERLTVGFQGKSEIWRVGIKLDRVCEALADRGQTPYITLSLALFSDSIVFDFDAMLKMTPDDKKSFGAVSCLDLVVAPYNAEQIAQWTQIFRSVKEVRLTLRSRPGAVVDDPSIDEKFLLALSRHKSFLRTVAINGKRYELDDWKQARRIAMSRR
;
A
#
# COMPACT_ATOMS: atom_id res chain seq x y z
N MET A 1 -35.22 -47.43 -18.98
CA MET A 1 -34.99 -46.50 -17.86
C MET A 1 -33.99 -45.47 -18.33
N SER A 2 -34.37 -44.20 -18.46
CA SER A 2 -33.44 -43.14 -18.86
C SER A 2 -32.52 -42.82 -17.67
N THR A 3 -31.24 -43.15 -17.80
CA THR A 3 -30.21 -42.77 -16.83
C THR A 3 -29.96 -41.26 -16.98
N SER A 4 -30.61 -40.47 -16.13
CA SER A 4 -30.43 -39.02 -16.07
C SER A 4 -29.13 -38.68 -15.33
N LEU A 5 -28.38 -37.66 -15.79
CA LEU A 5 -27.18 -37.19 -15.08
C LEU A 5 -27.47 -36.87 -13.60
N LEU A 6 -28.66 -36.34 -13.31
CA LEU A 6 -29.08 -35.99 -11.96
C LEU A 6 -29.41 -37.20 -11.08
N SER A 7 -29.43 -38.43 -11.61
CA SER A 7 -29.58 -39.64 -10.79
C SER A 7 -28.25 -40.16 -10.24
N LEU A 8 -27.11 -39.61 -10.68
CA LEU A 8 -25.80 -39.99 -10.14
C LEU A 8 -25.64 -39.50 -8.69
N PRO A 9 -24.89 -40.21 -7.83
CA PRO A 9 -24.43 -39.72 -6.52
C PRO A 9 -23.57 -38.44 -6.64
N ASN A 10 -23.46 -37.67 -5.55
CA ASN A 10 -22.72 -36.40 -5.54
C ASN A 10 -21.23 -36.61 -5.83
N GLU A 11 -20.66 -37.69 -5.34
CA GLU A 11 -19.25 -38.05 -5.49
C GLU A 11 -18.89 -38.24 -6.97
N LEU A 12 -19.76 -38.94 -7.72
CA LEU A 12 -19.57 -39.12 -9.16
C LEU A 12 -19.75 -37.81 -9.93
N LEU A 13 -20.72 -36.99 -9.53
CA LEU A 13 -20.91 -35.66 -10.13
C LEU A 13 -19.69 -34.76 -9.89
N ILE A 14 -19.13 -34.76 -8.68
CA ILE A 14 -17.93 -34.00 -8.34
C ILE A 14 -16.77 -34.46 -9.24
N ILE A 15 -16.51 -35.76 -9.35
CA ILE A 15 -15.45 -36.31 -10.22
C ILE A 15 -15.62 -35.85 -11.68
N ILE A 16 -16.87 -35.86 -12.18
CA ILE A 16 -17.18 -35.40 -13.55
C ILE A 16 -16.91 -33.90 -13.69
N LEU A 17 -17.37 -33.09 -12.73
CA LEU A 17 -17.24 -31.63 -12.75
C LEU A 17 -15.79 -31.18 -12.50
N GLU A 18 -15.00 -31.95 -11.74
CA GLU A 18 -13.58 -31.70 -11.48
C GLU A 18 -12.69 -31.99 -12.68
N ASN A 19 -13.19 -32.71 -13.70
CA ASN A 19 -12.43 -33.03 -14.90
C ASN A 19 -11.88 -31.76 -15.57
N PRO A 20 -10.56 -31.56 -15.66
CA PRO A 20 -9.94 -30.33 -16.15
C PRO A 20 -10.26 -30.04 -17.63
N ARG A 21 -10.75 -31.03 -18.38
CA ARG A 21 -11.21 -30.84 -19.76
C ARG A 21 -12.58 -30.15 -19.84
N LEU A 22 -13.35 -30.12 -18.76
CA LEU A 22 -14.61 -29.39 -18.70
C LEU A 22 -14.31 -27.89 -18.57
N PRO A 23 -14.76 -27.04 -19.51
CA PRO A 23 -14.51 -25.60 -19.45
C PRO A 23 -15.16 -24.94 -18.21
N SER A 24 -14.56 -23.87 -17.69
CA SER A 24 -15.04 -23.18 -16.49
C SER A 24 -16.39 -22.47 -16.70
N ASP A 25 -16.63 -21.95 -17.90
CA ASP A 25 -17.93 -21.41 -18.34
C ASP A 25 -19.04 -22.46 -18.33
N ALA A 26 -18.72 -23.71 -18.65
CA ALA A 26 -19.66 -24.82 -18.54
C ALA A 26 -20.06 -25.09 -17.08
N LEU A 27 -19.13 -24.97 -16.12
CA LEU A 27 -19.45 -25.09 -14.69
C LEU A 27 -20.44 -24.02 -14.22
N CYS A 28 -20.22 -22.76 -14.63
CA CYS A 28 -21.16 -21.68 -14.34
C CYS A 28 -22.53 -21.93 -14.97
N SER A 29 -22.56 -22.39 -16.23
CA SER A 29 -23.80 -22.72 -16.92
C SER A 29 -24.58 -23.84 -16.21
N LEU A 30 -23.88 -24.90 -15.79
CA LEU A 30 -24.45 -26.02 -15.04
C LEU A 30 -25.01 -25.58 -13.68
N ALA A 31 -24.33 -24.65 -12.99
CA ALA A 31 -24.77 -24.14 -11.70
C ALA A 31 -26.15 -23.48 -11.75
N VAL A 32 -26.49 -22.83 -12.86
CA VAL A 32 -27.79 -22.14 -13.05
C VAL A 32 -28.94 -23.12 -13.30
N LEU A 33 -28.67 -24.35 -13.75
CA LEU A 33 -29.70 -25.30 -14.15
C LEU A 33 -30.54 -25.82 -12.97
N CYS A 34 -29.92 -26.12 -11.83
CA CYS A 34 -30.65 -26.58 -10.64
C CYS A 34 -29.88 -26.36 -9.34
N ARG A 35 -30.60 -26.31 -8.22
CA ARG A 35 -30.04 -26.10 -6.88
C ARG A 35 -28.95 -27.11 -6.52
N ARG A 36 -29.09 -28.38 -6.91
CA ARG A 36 -28.08 -29.41 -6.61
C ARG A 36 -26.77 -29.12 -7.33
N LEU A 37 -26.82 -28.84 -8.63
CA LEU A 37 -25.63 -28.51 -9.41
C LEU A 37 -25.02 -27.17 -8.97
N HIS A 38 -25.84 -26.21 -8.54
CA HIS A 38 -25.37 -24.94 -7.96
C HIS A 38 -24.36 -25.15 -6.83
N PHE A 39 -24.67 -26.01 -5.87
CA PHE A 39 -23.80 -26.29 -4.71
C PHE A 39 -22.62 -27.23 -5.02
N LEU A 40 -22.59 -27.87 -6.19
CA LEU A 40 -21.47 -28.73 -6.61
C LEU A 40 -20.53 -28.01 -7.58
N ALA A 41 -21.08 -27.34 -8.61
CA ALA A 41 -20.31 -26.76 -9.70
C ALA A 41 -19.62 -25.45 -9.31
N LEU A 42 -20.25 -24.57 -8.52
CA LEU A 42 -19.63 -23.29 -8.13
C LEU A 42 -18.40 -23.45 -7.23
N PRO A 43 -18.38 -24.33 -6.20
CA PRO A 43 -17.16 -24.57 -5.44
C PRO A 43 -15.99 -25.06 -6.32
N ILE A 44 -16.26 -25.96 -7.26
CA ILE A 44 -15.25 -26.45 -8.22
C ILE A 44 -14.79 -25.32 -9.13
N PHE A 45 -15.71 -24.49 -9.63
CA PHE A 45 -15.39 -23.31 -10.41
C PHE A 45 -14.46 -22.37 -9.65
N PHE A 46 -14.79 -22.02 -8.40
CA PHE A 46 -13.97 -21.10 -7.60
C PHE A 46 -12.61 -21.71 -7.25
N ALA A 47 -12.55 -23.00 -6.91
CA ALA A 47 -11.29 -23.71 -6.69
C ALA A 47 -10.36 -23.63 -7.92
N ARG A 48 -10.91 -23.79 -9.13
CA ARG A 48 -10.15 -23.62 -10.40
C ARG A 48 -9.66 -22.19 -10.64
N GLN A 49 -10.38 -21.20 -10.14
CA GLN A 49 -9.99 -19.78 -10.18
C GLN A 49 -9.06 -19.39 -9.02
N GLY A 50 -8.56 -20.35 -8.23
CA GLY A 50 -7.67 -20.09 -7.11
C GLY A 50 -8.37 -19.52 -5.87
N MET A 51 -9.70 -19.66 -5.75
CA MET A 51 -10.49 -19.21 -4.60
C MET A 51 -11.27 -20.37 -3.98
N PRO A 52 -10.60 -21.32 -3.30
CA PRO A 52 -11.30 -22.47 -2.70
C PRO A 52 -12.36 -22.05 -1.67
N ASP A 53 -12.17 -20.93 -0.97
CA ASP A 53 -13.17 -20.31 -0.10
C ASP A 53 -13.33 -18.80 -0.42
N PRO A 54 -14.29 -18.45 -1.29
CA PRO A 54 -14.52 -17.05 -1.69
C PRO A 54 -15.09 -16.18 -0.56
N SER A 55 -15.54 -16.77 0.56
CA SER A 55 -15.97 -16.01 1.73
C SER A 55 -14.78 -15.47 2.53
N GLN A 56 -13.63 -16.15 2.44
CA GLN A 56 -12.37 -15.72 3.07
C GLN A 56 -11.61 -14.76 2.15
N SER A 57 -11.37 -15.18 0.91
CA SER A 57 -10.60 -14.38 -0.05
C SER A 57 -11.15 -14.57 -1.47
N ALA A 58 -11.55 -13.46 -2.09
CA ALA A 58 -12.03 -13.41 -3.45
C ALA A 58 -11.16 -12.49 -4.30
N PHE A 59 -10.69 -13.00 -5.43
CA PHE A 59 -10.00 -12.24 -6.46
C PHE A 59 -10.86 -12.18 -7.72
N VAL A 60 -11.17 -10.97 -8.16
CA VAL A 60 -12.07 -10.71 -9.28
C VAL A 60 -11.32 -9.89 -10.32
N SER A 61 -11.22 -10.40 -11.53
CA SER A 61 -10.80 -9.62 -12.70
C SER A 61 -12.02 -9.37 -13.56
N LEU A 62 -12.40 -8.11 -13.75
CA LEU A 62 -13.58 -7.74 -14.53
C LEU A 62 -13.23 -7.72 -16.02
N SER A 63 -14.09 -8.34 -16.83
CA SER A 63 -13.95 -8.44 -18.29
C SER A 63 -15.11 -7.77 -18.99
N ASN A 64 -14.89 -7.35 -20.24
CA ASN A 64 -15.91 -6.67 -21.04
C ASN A 64 -17.05 -7.58 -21.51
N ASP A 65 -16.86 -8.90 -21.52
CA ASP A 65 -17.89 -9.88 -21.90
C ASP A 65 -18.92 -10.15 -20.80
N GLY A 66 -18.65 -9.72 -19.56
CA GLY A 66 -19.51 -9.93 -18.39
C GLY A 66 -19.56 -11.37 -17.88
N ALA A 67 -18.87 -12.31 -18.53
CA ALA A 67 -18.76 -13.72 -18.14
C ALA A 67 -17.55 -13.95 -17.21
N ASP A 68 -17.37 -13.04 -16.24
CA ASP A 68 -16.26 -13.06 -15.30
C ASP A 68 -16.61 -13.76 -13.98
N THR A 69 -15.59 -13.89 -13.13
CA THR A 69 -15.69 -14.38 -11.76
C THR A 69 -16.72 -13.60 -10.93
N LEU A 70 -16.95 -12.31 -11.19
CA LEU A 70 -17.95 -11.52 -10.47
C LEU A 70 -19.37 -12.02 -10.75
N ALA A 71 -19.66 -12.47 -11.97
CA ALA A 71 -20.94 -13.08 -12.29
C ALA A 71 -21.18 -14.36 -11.49
N ALA A 72 -20.18 -15.24 -11.40
CA ALA A 72 -20.25 -16.47 -10.60
C ALA A 72 -20.45 -16.17 -9.09
N LEU A 73 -19.70 -15.21 -8.54
CA LEU A 73 -19.87 -14.75 -7.15
C LEU A 73 -21.24 -14.10 -6.93
N ASN A 74 -21.79 -13.44 -7.95
CA ASN A 74 -23.13 -12.89 -7.87
C ASN A 74 -24.22 -13.97 -7.77
N MET A 75 -24.02 -15.11 -8.42
CA MET A 75 -24.95 -16.23 -8.38
C MET A 75 -24.81 -17.06 -7.10
N ALA A 76 -23.61 -17.14 -6.51
CA ALA A 76 -23.31 -17.98 -5.36
C ALA A 76 -24.15 -17.65 -4.11
N LEU A 77 -25.21 -18.42 -3.87
CA LEU A 77 -26.14 -18.26 -2.75
C LEU A 77 -25.54 -18.56 -1.36
N PHE A 78 -24.41 -19.28 -1.29
CA PHE A 78 -23.77 -19.66 -0.04
C PHE A 78 -22.81 -18.60 0.51
N ILE A 79 -22.50 -17.56 -0.27
CA ILE A 79 -21.60 -16.48 0.16
C ILE A 79 -22.43 -15.37 0.80
N THR A 80 -22.32 -15.22 2.12
CA THR A 80 -23.06 -14.19 2.88
C THR A 80 -22.23 -12.96 3.24
N GLY A 81 -20.92 -13.05 3.08
CA GLY A 81 -19.94 -11.99 3.34
C GLY A 81 -18.58 -12.39 2.76
N ILE A 82 -17.69 -11.42 2.64
CA ILE A 82 -16.33 -11.63 2.12
C ILE A 82 -15.35 -10.92 3.05
N GLN A 83 -14.36 -11.66 3.56
CA GLN A 83 -13.33 -11.08 4.41
C GLN A 83 -12.34 -10.26 3.57
N ASP A 84 -11.76 -10.82 2.52
CA ASP A 84 -10.81 -10.12 1.65
C ASP A 84 -11.29 -10.11 0.19
N LEU A 85 -11.55 -8.94 -0.37
CA LEU A 85 -11.98 -8.76 -1.76
C LEU A 85 -10.94 -7.95 -2.55
N THR A 86 -10.35 -8.56 -3.57
CA THR A 86 -9.51 -7.85 -4.54
C THR A 86 -10.21 -7.80 -5.88
N CYS A 87 -10.39 -6.61 -6.43
CA CYS A 87 -11.02 -6.41 -7.73
C CYS A 87 -10.09 -5.64 -8.67
N LEU A 88 -9.82 -6.23 -9.84
CA LEU A 88 -9.12 -5.60 -10.94
C LEU A 88 -10.13 -5.10 -11.97
N MET A 89 -10.13 -3.80 -12.22
CA MET A 89 -10.91 -3.19 -13.31
C MET A 89 -10.18 -3.44 -14.64
N PRO A 90 -10.92 -3.60 -15.75
CA PRO A 90 -10.28 -3.66 -17.06
C PRO A 90 -9.63 -2.32 -17.36
N HIS A 91 -8.51 -2.36 -18.09
CA HIS A 91 -7.89 -1.15 -18.61
C HIS A 91 -8.88 -0.44 -19.55
N PRO A 92 -9.28 0.81 -19.27
CA PRO A 92 -10.12 1.55 -20.19
C PRO A 92 -9.34 1.90 -21.44
N SER A 93 -10.04 2.20 -22.53
CA SER A 93 -9.44 3.00 -23.58
C SER A 93 -9.03 4.36 -22.98
N CYS A 94 -7.84 4.87 -23.33
CA CYS A 94 -7.39 6.15 -22.79
C CYS A 94 -8.31 7.34 -23.16
N ASP A 95 -9.26 7.16 -24.08
CA ASP A 95 -10.16 8.21 -24.56
C ASP A 95 -11.36 8.48 -23.66
N SER A 96 -11.83 7.51 -22.86
CA SER A 96 -13.05 7.68 -22.07
C SER A 96 -13.15 6.74 -20.88
N VAL A 97 -13.69 7.25 -19.76
CA VAL A 97 -14.05 6.46 -18.57
C VAL A 97 -15.38 5.72 -18.70
N LEU A 98 -16.21 6.08 -19.70
CA LEU A 98 -17.57 5.55 -19.84
C LEU A 98 -17.64 4.02 -19.95
N PRO A 99 -16.70 3.32 -20.64
CA PRO A 99 -16.69 1.85 -20.69
C PRO A 99 -16.49 1.17 -19.33
N LEU A 100 -15.96 1.88 -18.32
CA LEU A 100 -15.79 1.33 -16.97
C LEU A 100 -17.07 1.40 -16.14
N LEU A 101 -18.01 2.29 -16.46
CA LEU A 101 -19.21 2.52 -15.66
C LEU A 101 -20.05 1.24 -15.45
N PRO A 102 -20.29 0.38 -16.45
CA PRO A 102 -21.00 -0.87 -16.25
C PRO A 102 -20.30 -1.79 -15.23
N HIS A 103 -18.97 -1.87 -15.27
CA HIS A 103 -18.16 -2.69 -14.35
C HIS A 103 -18.26 -2.19 -12.91
N VAL A 104 -18.16 -0.87 -12.72
CA VAL A 104 -18.31 -0.24 -11.41
C VAL A 104 -19.72 -0.49 -10.84
N ARG A 105 -20.77 -0.37 -11.66
CA ARG A 105 -22.16 -0.67 -11.22
C ARG A 105 -22.34 -2.14 -10.86
N ARG A 106 -21.80 -3.06 -11.65
CA ARG A 106 -21.84 -4.51 -11.36
C ARG A 106 -21.17 -4.80 -10.01
N LEU A 107 -20.00 -4.22 -9.76
CA LEU A 107 -19.29 -4.38 -8.49
C LEU A 107 -20.04 -3.74 -7.32
N GLN A 108 -20.60 -2.53 -7.51
CA GLN A 108 -21.41 -1.87 -6.49
C GLN A 108 -22.62 -2.73 -6.10
N ASN A 109 -23.35 -3.27 -7.07
CA ASN A 109 -24.50 -4.15 -6.83
C ASN A 109 -24.08 -5.42 -6.08
N PHE A 110 -22.93 -6.00 -6.44
CA PHE A 110 -22.36 -7.15 -5.75
C PHE A 110 -22.08 -6.84 -4.27
N ILE A 111 -21.37 -5.74 -3.98
CA ILE A 111 -21.06 -5.31 -2.61
C ILE A 111 -22.33 -5.07 -1.79
N GLN A 112 -23.36 -4.48 -2.40
CA GLN A 112 -24.62 -4.18 -1.72
C GLN A 112 -25.39 -5.42 -1.23
N ARG A 113 -25.08 -6.62 -1.74
CA ARG A 113 -25.68 -7.87 -1.28
C ARG A 113 -25.15 -8.31 0.08
N PHE A 114 -23.93 -7.92 0.44
CA PHE A 114 -23.29 -8.37 1.68
C PHE A 114 -23.64 -7.47 2.86
N ARG A 115 -23.71 -8.05 4.06
CA ARG A 115 -23.80 -7.26 5.30
C ARG A 115 -22.45 -6.67 5.69
N THR A 116 -21.38 -7.43 5.45
CA THR A 116 -20.00 -7.08 5.80
C THR A 116 -19.06 -7.43 4.66
N VAL A 117 -18.15 -6.52 4.34
CA VAL A 117 -17.00 -6.76 3.48
C VAL A 117 -15.77 -6.30 4.24
N GLY A 118 -14.82 -7.17 4.55
CA GLY A 118 -13.70 -6.85 5.45
C GLY A 118 -12.68 -5.90 4.82
N ARG A 119 -11.66 -6.45 4.17
CA ARG A 119 -10.62 -5.73 3.43
C ARG A 119 -10.96 -5.68 1.96
N VAL A 120 -10.87 -4.51 1.35
CA VAL A 120 -11.16 -4.32 -0.06
C VAL A 120 -9.99 -3.65 -0.76
N THR A 121 -9.51 -4.28 -1.82
CA THR A 121 -8.52 -3.72 -2.73
C THR A 121 -9.17 -3.52 -4.10
N LEU A 122 -9.36 -2.26 -4.50
CA LEU A 122 -9.78 -1.92 -5.85
C LEU A 122 -8.59 -1.44 -6.65
N GLN A 123 -8.28 -2.14 -7.73
CA GLN A 123 -7.27 -1.72 -8.68
C GLN A 123 -7.97 -1.17 -9.92
N LEU A 124 -7.88 0.14 -10.12
CA LEU A 124 -8.60 0.84 -11.19
C LEU A 124 -7.92 0.71 -12.55
N ASP A 125 -6.59 0.46 -12.56
CA ASP A 125 -5.79 0.35 -13.77
C ASP A 125 -4.55 -0.55 -13.56
N ALA A 126 -3.77 -0.81 -14.61
CA ALA A 126 -2.42 -1.32 -14.52
C ALA A 126 -1.48 -0.30 -13.86
N ARG A 127 -0.44 -0.81 -13.17
CA ARG A 127 0.65 0.03 -12.65
C ARG A 127 1.30 0.81 -13.79
N ASN A 128 1.57 2.09 -13.57
CA ASN A 128 2.18 3.01 -14.55
C ASN A 128 1.31 3.31 -15.79
N SER A 129 0.01 3.01 -15.75
CA SER A 129 -0.89 3.50 -16.81
C SER A 129 -0.90 5.02 -16.81
N MET A 130 -0.53 5.60 -17.96
CA MET A 130 -0.55 7.04 -18.20
C MET A 130 -1.87 7.50 -18.83
N CYS A 131 -2.92 6.67 -18.83
CA CYS A 131 -4.22 7.05 -19.37
C CYS A 131 -4.82 8.21 -18.55
N ASN A 132 -4.69 9.41 -19.11
CA ASN A 132 -5.31 10.63 -18.62
C ASN A 132 -6.56 10.89 -19.45
N SER A 133 -7.57 10.04 -19.30
CA SER A 133 -8.84 10.24 -19.99
C SER A 133 -9.37 11.62 -19.64
N THR A 134 -9.55 12.46 -20.65
CA THR A 134 -10.33 13.69 -20.53
C THR A 134 -11.79 13.32 -20.71
N GLY A 135 -12.67 13.97 -19.95
CA GLY A 135 -14.10 13.75 -20.04
C GLY A 135 -14.81 15.08 -20.06
N ASP A 136 -15.89 15.18 -20.84
CA ASP A 136 -16.82 16.29 -20.74
C ASP A 136 -17.51 16.29 -19.36
N ASP A 137 -18.31 17.33 -19.09
CA ASP A 137 -19.06 17.43 -17.84
C ASP A 137 -20.02 16.23 -17.64
N THR A 138 -20.56 15.67 -18.73
CA THR A 138 -21.42 14.48 -18.70
C THR A 138 -20.69 13.25 -18.18
N ALA A 139 -19.54 12.92 -18.77
CA ALA A 139 -18.72 11.78 -18.37
C ALA A 139 -18.19 11.94 -16.95
N LEU A 140 -17.77 13.16 -16.56
CA LEU A 140 -17.37 13.47 -15.20
C LEU A 140 -18.51 13.20 -14.22
N ARG A 141 -19.70 13.76 -14.46
CA ARG A 141 -20.86 13.62 -13.56
C ARG A 141 -21.21 12.16 -13.36
N GLU A 142 -21.26 11.40 -14.44
CA GLU A 142 -21.64 10.00 -14.40
C GLU A 142 -20.58 9.12 -13.71
N TRP A 143 -19.30 9.37 -13.98
CA TRP A 143 -18.18 8.73 -13.27
C TRP A 143 -18.23 9.03 -11.77
N THR A 144 -18.36 10.31 -11.41
CA THR A 144 -18.45 10.78 -10.03
C THR A 144 -19.60 10.09 -9.29
N ARG A 145 -20.77 10.01 -9.93
CA ARG A 145 -21.97 9.38 -9.37
C ARG A 145 -21.78 7.88 -9.14
N VAL A 146 -21.28 7.17 -10.15
CA VAL A 146 -21.18 5.70 -10.13
C VAL A 146 -20.04 5.23 -9.22
N MET A 147 -18.86 5.83 -9.33
CA MET A 147 -17.73 5.51 -8.43
C MET A 147 -17.99 5.99 -7.00
N GLY A 148 -18.57 7.18 -6.82
CA GLY A 148 -18.98 7.66 -5.50
C GLY A 148 -19.98 6.70 -4.84
N GLY A 149 -20.92 6.18 -5.62
CA GLY A 149 -21.86 5.14 -5.18
C GLY A 149 -21.16 3.85 -4.73
N LEU A 150 -20.15 3.39 -5.48
CA LEU A 150 -19.33 2.23 -5.09
C LEU A 150 -18.57 2.48 -3.78
N PHE A 151 -17.88 3.61 -3.67
CA PHE A 151 -17.12 3.97 -2.47
C PHE A 151 -18.01 4.08 -1.23
N ASN A 152 -19.18 4.70 -1.37
CA ASN A 152 -20.15 4.79 -0.29
C ASN A 152 -20.68 3.41 0.11
N ALA A 153 -20.98 2.54 -0.87
CA ALA A 153 -21.41 1.18 -0.59
C ALA A 153 -20.36 0.40 0.23
N LEU A 154 -19.07 0.57 -0.07
CA LEU A 154 -17.98 -0.07 0.67
C LEU A 154 -17.93 0.38 2.14
N LEU A 155 -18.07 1.68 2.40
CA LEU A 155 -18.11 2.21 3.76
C LEU A 155 -19.34 1.70 4.54
N GLU A 156 -20.49 1.65 3.88
CA GLU A 156 -21.74 1.15 4.48
C GLU A 156 -21.69 -0.34 4.83
N ARG A 157 -20.83 -1.13 4.17
CA ARG A 157 -20.64 -2.58 4.45
C ARG A 157 -19.54 -2.87 5.47
N ARG A 158 -19.28 -1.92 6.38
CA ARG A 158 -18.38 -2.09 7.54
C ARG A 158 -16.96 -2.53 7.16
N SER A 159 -16.46 -2.04 6.02
CA SER A 159 -15.08 -2.30 5.62
C SER A 159 -14.10 -1.74 6.63
N THR A 160 -13.13 -2.56 7.01
CA THR A 160 -12.08 -2.22 7.96
C THR A 160 -10.83 -1.70 7.25
N HIS A 161 -10.55 -2.20 6.05
CA HIS A 161 -9.41 -1.80 5.25
C HIS A 161 -9.85 -1.51 3.83
N LEU A 162 -9.55 -0.31 3.35
CA LEU A 162 -9.83 0.08 1.98
C LEU A 162 -8.54 0.50 1.28
N THR A 163 -8.21 -0.17 0.19
CA THR A 163 -7.07 0.11 -0.66
C THR A 163 -7.55 0.43 -2.07
N ILE A 164 -7.27 1.63 -2.57
CA ILE A 164 -7.57 2.01 -3.96
C ILE A 164 -6.26 2.23 -4.69
N ARG A 165 -6.00 1.41 -5.71
CA ARG A 165 -4.75 1.38 -6.48
C ARG A 165 -4.94 1.89 -7.89
N TYR A 166 -3.96 2.67 -8.34
CA TYR A 166 -3.80 3.16 -9.70
C TYR A 166 -5.03 3.92 -10.22
N GLY A 167 -5.02 4.24 -11.50
CA GLY A 167 -6.02 5.10 -12.13
C GLY A 167 -5.62 6.58 -12.01
N GLY A 168 -5.40 7.19 -13.17
CA GLY A 168 -5.20 8.64 -13.34
C GLY A 168 -6.41 9.33 -13.97
N TYR A 169 -7.57 8.65 -14.06
CA TYR A 169 -8.72 9.13 -14.80
C TYR A 169 -9.23 10.46 -14.27
N LEU A 170 -9.42 11.43 -15.16
CA LEU A 170 -9.96 12.75 -14.84
C LEU A 170 -9.14 13.55 -13.80
N THR A 171 -7.93 13.10 -13.43
CA THR A 171 -7.05 13.84 -12.50
C THR A 171 -6.64 15.19 -13.07
N ARG A 172 -6.47 15.25 -14.40
CA ARG A 172 -6.20 16.49 -15.16
C ARG A 172 -7.44 17.33 -15.43
N SER A 173 -8.60 16.92 -14.97
CA SER A 173 -9.81 17.71 -15.18
C SER A 173 -9.93 18.93 -14.30
N TYR A 174 -9.12 19.00 -13.26
CA TYR A 174 -9.05 20.14 -12.39
C TYR A 174 -7.62 20.66 -12.33
N ALA A 175 -7.47 21.96 -12.53
CA ALA A 175 -6.22 22.67 -12.33
C ALA A 175 -6.25 23.36 -10.98
N LEU A 176 -5.10 23.38 -10.30
CA LEU A 176 -4.92 24.19 -9.11
C LEU A 176 -4.63 25.64 -9.53
N SER A 177 -5.52 26.55 -9.18
CA SER A 177 -5.32 27.97 -9.37
C SER A 177 -4.73 28.57 -8.11
N VAL A 178 -3.43 28.88 -8.12
CA VAL A 178 -2.78 29.67 -7.07
C VAL A 178 -2.95 31.15 -7.42
N ASP A 179 -3.86 31.81 -6.71
CA ASP A 179 -4.27 33.18 -7.04
C ASP A 179 -3.28 34.19 -6.43
N LYS A 180 -2.38 34.70 -7.27
CA LYS A 180 -1.42 35.75 -6.88
C LYS A 180 -2.05 37.16 -6.82
N SER A 181 -3.31 37.33 -7.23
CA SER A 181 -3.93 38.66 -7.36
C SER A 181 -4.76 39.07 -6.14
N VAL A 182 -4.45 40.24 -5.57
CA VAL A 182 -5.12 40.81 -4.38
C VAL A 182 -6.61 41.13 -4.64
N SER A 183 -6.96 41.49 -5.89
CA SER A 183 -8.30 41.96 -6.28
C SER A 183 -9.41 40.91 -6.11
N ARG A 184 -9.09 39.62 -6.18
CA ARG A 184 -10.08 38.53 -6.04
C ARG A 184 -10.42 38.18 -4.58
N ARG A 185 -9.70 38.73 -3.59
CA ARG A 185 -9.99 38.50 -2.17
C ARG A 185 -11.35 39.08 -1.76
N ALA A 186 -11.72 40.25 -2.30
CA ALA A 186 -13.01 40.89 -2.01
C ALA A 186 -14.19 40.05 -2.51
N ILE A 187 -14.09 39.50 -3.73
CA ILE A 187 -15.13 38.63 -4.31
C ILE A 187 -15.27 37.32 -3.52
N ARG A 188 -14.16 36.77 -3.00
CA ARG A 188 -14.18 35.56 -2.15
C ARG A 188 -14.82 35.80 -0.79
N ALA A 189 -14.60 36.96 -0.17
CA ALA A 189 -15.24 37.31 1.10
C ALA A 189 -16.78 37.35 0.96
N ILE A 190 -17.28 37.90 -0.15
CA ILE A 190 -18.72 37.92 -0.44
C ILE A 190 -19.26 36.51 -0.70
N ARG A 191 -18.55 35.67 -1.47
CA ARG A 191 -18.98 34.27 -1.69
C ARG A 191 -19.02 33.43 -0.42
N LYS A 192 -18.12 33.67 0.54
CA LYS A 192 -18.09 32.96 1.83
C LYS A 192 -19.36 33.18 2.67
N LEU A 193 -20.08 34.28 2.47
CA LEU A 193 -21.33 34.55 3.19
C LEU A 193 -22.52 33.74 2.65
N PHE A 194 -22.43 33.21 1.42
CA PHE A 194 -23.54 32.54 0.75
C PHE A 194 -23.30 31.05 0.46
N THR A 195 -22.08 30.55 0.66
CA THR A 195 -21.74 29.14 0.39
C THR A 195 -21.04 28.53 1.59
N SER A 196 -21.54 27.37 2.05
CA SER A 196 -20.84 26.50 3.00
C SER A 196 -19.40 26.33 2.52
N GLU A 197 -18.42 26.54 3.41
CA GLU A 197 -17.00 26.67 3.04
C GLU A 197 -16.61 25.62 1.99
N PRO A 198 -16.22 26.04 0.77
CA PRO A 198 -15.84 25.11 -0.27
C PRO A 198 -14.63 24.33 0.23
N LEU A 199 -14.83 23.04 0.50
CA LEU A 199 -13.79 22.09 0.95
C LEU A 199 -12.55 22.09 0.05
N MET A 200 -12.69 22.60 -1.18
CA MET A 200 -11.73 22.55 -2.27
C MET A 200 -11.04 23.89 -2.56
N ALA A 201 -11.10 24.85 -1.64
CA ALA A 201 -10.41 26.13 -1.76
C ALA A 201 -9.74 26.56 -0.44
N GLY A 202 -8.48 26.97 -0.55
CA GLY A 202 -7.73 27.63 0.52
C GLY A 202 -7.74 29.16 0.38
N LYS A 203 -7.02 29.81 1.29
CA LYS A 203 -6.82 31.28 1.27
C LYS A 203 -6.13 31.73 -0.03
N GLU A 204 -5.23 30.91 -0.57
CA GLU A 204 -4.35 31.30 -1.69
C GLU A 204 -4.47 30.37 -2.90
N TRP A 205 -5.26 29.31 -2.80
CA TRP A 205 -5.40 28.30 -3.84
C TRP A 205 -6.86 27.85 -3.96
N GLU A 206 -7.26 27.42 -5.15
CA GLU A 206 -8.59 26.84 -5.41
C GLU A 206 -8.45 25.80 -6.53
N PHE A 207 -9.07 24.63 -6.36
CA PHE A 207 -9.24 23.70 -7.48
C PHE A 207 -10.32 24.21 -8.43
N ARG A 208 -9.99 24.36 -9.71
CA ARG A 208 -10.92 24.80 -10.74
C ARG A 208 -10.97 23.76 -11.84
N ARG A 209 -12.19 23.51 -12.34
CA ARG A 209 -12.38 22.76 -13.58
C ARG A 209 -11.58 23.44 -14.70
N ALA A 210 -10.78 22.67 -15.43
CA ALA A 210 -10.02 23.18 -16.55
C ALA A 210 -11.00 23.76 -17.61
N PRO A 211 -10.83 25.00 -18.09
CA PRO A 211 -11.81 25.66 -18.97
C PRO A 211 -12.19 24.86 -20.20
N GLU A 212 -11.22 24.13 -20.76
CA GLU A 212 -11.35 23.26 -21.93
C GLU A 212 -12.12 21.96 -21.64
N GLN A 213 -12.29 21.59 -20.37
CA GLN A 213 -12.97 20.34 -19.96
C GLN A 213 -14.37 20.57 -19.39
N GLY A 214 -14.84 21.82 -19.30
CA GLY A 214 -16.20 22.16 -18.88
C GLY A 214 -16.27 23.09 -17.67
N ARG A 215 -17.45 23.16 -17.04
CA ARG A 215 -17.74 24.07 -15.92
C ARG A 215 -18.25 23.36 -14.68
N GLU A 216 -18.57 22.08 -14.78
CA GLU A 216 -19.16 21.34 -13.68
C GLU A 216 -18.11 21.05 -12.59
N ARG A 217 -18.50 21.25 -11.32
CA ARG A 217 -17.63 20.96 -10.18
C ARG A 217 -17.68 19.51 -9.74
N GLY A 218 -18.73 18.77 -10.11
CA GLY A 218 -18.94 17.35 -9.81
C GLY A 218 -18.52 16.99 -8.40
N GLU A 219 -19.37 17.13 -7.39
CA GLU A 219 -18.97 16.75 -6.03
C GLU A 219 -19.54 15.38 -5.68
N VAL A 220 -18.69 14.49 -5.16
CA VAL A 220 -19.16 13.24 -4.57
C VAL A 220 -19.84 13.56 -3.25
N SER A 221 -21.14 13.25 -3.16
CA SER A 221 -21.83 13.31 -1.89
C SER A 221 -21.36 12.18 -0.98
N PHE A 222 -20.84 12.54 0.18
CA PHE A 222 -20.63 11.58 1.26
C PHE A 222 -22.00 11.21 1.85
N PRO A 223 -22.24 9.94 2.24
CA PRO A 223 -23.54 9.53 2.79
C PRO A 223 -23.94 10.42 3.97
N SER A 224 -25.14 11.00 3.88
CA SER A 224 -25.69 11.90 4.89
C SER A 224 -26.08 11.17 6.18
N ARG A 225 -26.20 9.85 6.12
CA ARG A 225 -26.56 9.01 7.25
C ARG A 225 -25.48 9.10 8.34
N THR A 226 -25.86 9.70 9.47
CA THR A 226 -25.12 9.82 10.74
C THR A 226 -25.02 8.49 11.48
N VAL A 227 -24.91 7.37 10.75
CA VAL A 227 -24.93 6.05 11.38
C VAL A 227 -23.62 5.87 12.12
N ASP A 228 -23.71 5.68 13.44
CA ASP A 228 -22.67 5.32 14.40
C ASP A 228 -21.98 3.97 14.05
N GLY A 229 -21.46 3.79 12.84
CA GLY A 229 -21.15 2.46 12.34
C GLY A 229 -20.16 2.36 11.17
N TYR A 230 -19.36 3.40 10.88
CA TYR A 230 -18.20 3.21 10.02
C TYR A 230 -17.09 2.50 10.82
N HIS A 231 -16.51 1.45 10.25
CA HIS A 231 -15.48 0.61 10.90
C HIS A 231 -14.12 0.70 10.21
N LEU A 232 -13.91 1.71 9.36
CA LEU A 232 -12.69 1.82 8.59
C LEU A 232 -11.50 2.17 9.49
N THR A 233 -10.66 1.18 9.78
CA THR A 233 -9.45 1.33 10.60
C THR A 233 -8.23 1.70 9.78
N SER A 234 -8.20 1.34 8.50
CA SER A 234 -7.08 1.59 7.60
C SER A 234 -7.54 2.06 6.22
N LEU A 235 -6.94 3.14 5.73
CA LEU A 235 -7.13 3.67 4.39
C LEU A 235 -5.79 3.72 3.66
N THR A 236 -5.70 3.05 2.52
CA THR A 236 -4.52 3.04 1.65
C THR A 236 -4.88 3.69 0.31
N ILE A 237 -4.28 4.84 0.06
CA ILE A 237 -4.48 5.65 -1.14
C ILE A 237 -3.28 5.41 -2.06
N GLN A 238 -3.52 4.71 -3.16
CA GLN A 238 -2.55 4.49 -4.22
C GLN A 238 -3.05 4.96 -5.58
N SER A 239 -3.98 5.93 -5.56
CA SER A 239 -4.63 6.47 -6.74
C SER A 239 -4.75 7.98 -6.62
N ALA A 240 -4.24 8.70 -7.62
CA ALA A 240 -4.37 10.15 -7.71
C ALA A 240 -5.83 10.62 -7.78
N VAL A 241 -6.75 9.76 -8.23
CA VAL A 241 -8.19 10.05 -8.29
C VAL A 241 -8.75 10.41 -6.92
N LEU A 242 -8.25 9.81 -5.84
CA LEU A 242 -8.68 10.11 -4.47
C LEU A 242 -8.07 11.39 -3.88
N LEU A 243 -6.99 11.89 -4.49
CA LEU A 243 -6.27 13.09 -4.05
C LEU A 243 -6.62 14.33 -4.88
N THR A 244 -7.44 14.16 -5.92
CA THR A 244 -7.88 15.23 -6.81
C THR A 244 -9.41 15.32 -6.81
N PRO A 245 -10.00 16.49 -7.11
CA PRO A 245 -11.42 16.55 -7.40
C PRO A 245 -11.76 15.61 -8.58
N PRO A 246 -12.92 14.94 -8.56
CA PRO A 246 -14.06 15.17 -7.66
C PRO A 246 -14.03 14.38 -6.34
N PHE A 247 -13.12 13.41 -6.17
CA PHE A 247 -13.16 12.48 -5.03
C PHE A 247 -12.39 12.96 -3.80
N LEU A 248 -11.57 14.02 -3.91
CA LEU A 248 -10.88 14.59 -2.75
C LEU A 248 -11.86 14.95 -1.61
N SER A 249 -13.03 15.51 -1.91
CA SER A 249 -14.04 15.83 -0.89
C SER A 249 -14.57 14.59 -0.17
N TRP A 250 -14.71 13.47 -0.89
CA TRP A 250 -15.05 12.18 -0.31
C TRP A 250 -13.93 11.67 0.61
N THR A 251 -12.67 11.69 0.15
CA THR A 251 -11.50 11.28 0.93
C THR A 251 -11.39 12.08 2.23
N LEU A 252 -11.52 13.40 2.16
CA LEU A 252 -11.49 14.28 3.34
C LEU A 252 -12.65 13.99 4.30
N SER A 253 -13.81 13.62 3.77
CA SER A 253 -14.97 13.22 4.58
C SER A 253 -14.75 11.88 5.28
N VAL A 254 -14.13 10.90 4.61
CA VAL A 254 -13.70 9.63 5.21
C VAL A 254 -12.75 9.89 6.38
N LEU A 255 -11.70 10.66 6.15
CA LEU A 255 -10.71 10.97 7.19
C LEU A 255 -11.34 11.65 8.41
N ARG A 256 -12.27 12.58 8.16
CA ARG A 256 -12.97 13.31 9.24
C ARG A 256 -13.96 12.44 10.00
N ARG A 257 -14.74 11.61 9.31
CA ARG A 257 -15.89 10.90 9.90
C ARG A 257 -15.59 9.48 10.34
N CYS A 258 -14.72 8.78 9.61
CA CYS A 258 -14.30 7.42 9.95
C CYS A 258 -13.06 7.41 10.84
N SER A 259 -12.23 8.47 10.78
CA SER A 259 -11.03 8.63 11.61
C SER A 259 -10.13 7.37 11.61
N PRO A 260 -9.68 6.91 10.43
CA PRO A 260 -8.89 5.68 10.35
C PRO A 260 -7.60 5.83 11.18
N ALA A 261 -7.27 4.78 11.93
CA ALA A 261 -6.05 4.75 12.74
C ALA A 261 -4.78 4.69 11.86
N SER A 262 -4.89 4.13 10.66
CA SER A 262 -3.80 3.94 9.70
C SER A 262 -4.12 4.60 8.36
N LEU A 263 -3.19 5.44 7.88
CA LEU A 263 -3.25 6.09 6.58
C LEU A 263 -1.97 5.79 5.80
N ALA A 264 -2.10 5.21 4.62
CA ALA A 264 -1.00 5.01 3.70
C ALA A 264 -1.26 5.77 2.39
N ILE A 265 -0.27 6.51 1.90
CA ILE A 265 -0.30 7.19 0.61
C ILE A 265 0.92 6.75 -0.18
N SER A 266 0.75 6.05 -1.30
CA SER A 266 1.90 5.53 -2.04
C SER A 266 1.66 5.29 -3.52
N GLU A 267 2.71 5.20 -4.33
CA GLU A 267 2.62 4.92 -5.77
C GLU A 267 1.78 5.97 -6.52
N ILE A 268 1.93 7.26 -6.16
CA ILE A 268 1.14 8.36 -6.73
C ILE A 268 2.07 9.39 -7.36
N SER A 269 1.78 9.71 -8.62
CA SER A 269 2.36 10.85 -9.33
C SER A 269 1.37 12.01 -9.34
N LEU A 270 1.74 13.14 -8.72
CA LEU A 270 1.02 14.41 -8.77
C LEU A 270 1.96 15.53 -9.19
N GLU A 271 1.40 16.60 -9.75
CA GLU A 271 2.13 17.85 -9.95
C GLU A 271 2.60 18.41 -8.60
N LYS A 272 3.82 18.94 -8.57
CA LYS A 272 4.48 19.44 -7.34
C LYS A 272 3.62 20.42 -6.56
N GLU A 273 2.91 21.28 -7.27
CA GLU A 273 2.05 22.34 -6.71
C GLU A 273 0.83 21.79 -5.99
N LEU A 274 0.41 20.55 -6.28
CA LEU A 274 -0.77 19.92 -5.69
C LEU A 274 -0.51 19.35 -4.29
N TRP A 275 0.72 18.88 -4.03
CA TRP A 275 1.05 18.19 -2.78
C TRP A 275 0.77 19.05 -1.55
N GLY A 276 1.28 20.28 -1.50
CA GLY A 276 1.09 21.16 -0.36
C GLY A 276 -0.38 21.37 0.03
N PRO A 277 -1.25 21.86 -0.88
CA PRO A 277 -2.68 21.99 -0.63
C PRO A 277 -3.39 20.69 -0.23
N VAL A 278 -3.12 19.58 -0.93
CA VAL A 278 -3.77 18.30 -0.67
C VAL A 278 -3.38 17.74 0.69
N LEU A 279 -2.08 17.70 1.00
CA LEU A 279 -1.59 17.19 2.29
C LEU A 279 -1.98 18.11 3.45
N PHE A 280 -2.06 19.42 3.22
CA PHE A 280 -2.61 20.35 4.19
C PHE A 280 -4.06 20.00 4.55
N LEU A 281 -4.92 19.77 3.54
CA LEU A 281 -6.32 19.39 3.75
C LEU A 281 -6.43 18.04 4.45
N ILE A 282 -5.63 17.05 4.05
CA ILE A 282 -5.58 15.74 4.69
C ILE A 282 -5.20 15.88 6.17
N GLY A 283 -4.12 16.61 6.47
CA GLY A 283 -3.67 16.84 7.84
C GLY A 283 -4.74 17.51 8.72
N GLN A 284 -5.55 18.42 8.17
CA GLN A 284 -6.66 19.03 8.91
C GLN A 284 -7.78 18.06 9.29
N ARG A 285 -7.93 16.94 8.57
CA ARG A 285 -9.01 15.96 8.76
C ARG A 285 -8.55 14.64 9.36
N ALA A 286 -7.25 14.37 9.32
CA ALA A 286 -6.63 13.11 9.73
C ALA A 286 -6.02 13.15 11.14
N GLY A 287 -6.45 14.06 12.02
CA GLY A 287 -5.82 14.25 13.35
C GLY A 287 -5.82 13.02 14.27
N GLU A 288 -6.65 12.02 13.98
CA GLU A 288 -6.75 10.74 14.69
C GLU A 288 -5.82 9.64 14.14
N VAL A 289 -5.13 9.90 13.03
CA VAL A 289 -4.20 8.93 12.43
C VAL A 289 -3.02 8.69 13.38
N SER A 290 -2.84 7.42 13.74
CA SER A 290 -1.74 6.94 14.58
C SER A 290 -0.60 6.31 13.76
N GLN A 291 -0.87 5.87 12.54
CA GLN A 291 0.11 5.27 11.64
C GLN A 291 0.04 5.96 10.29
N LEU A 292 1.14 6.59 9.87
CA LEU A 292 1.28 7.20 8.56
C LEU A 292 2.34 6.46 7.75
N SER A 293 2.01 6.09 6.51
CA SER A 293 2.98 5.57 5.55
C SER A 293 2.96 6.40 4.26
N LEU A 294 4.11 6.91 3.85
CA LEU A 294 4.31 7.66 2.60
C LEU A 294 5.41 6.95 1.80
N SER A 295 5.19 6.56 0.55
CA SER A 295 6.24 5.89 -0.25
C SER A 295 5.99 6.00 -1.75
N GLU A 296 7.02 6.02 -2.59
CA GLU A 296 6.85 6.09 -4.05
C GLU A 296 5.93 7.27 -4.48
N LEU A 297 6.18 8.46 -3.94
CA LEU A 297 5.45 9.70 -4.26
C LEU A 297 6.31 10.62 -5.13
N ASP A 298 5.87 10.89 -6.35
CA ASP A 298 6.64 11.75 -7.27
C ASP A 298 6.47 13.22 -6.91
N SER A 299 7.55 14.01 -7.01
CA SER A 299 7.52 15.47 -6.88
C SER A 299 7.04 16.04 -5.53
N ILE A 300 6.88 15.21 -4.51
CA ILE A 300 6.57 15.67 -3.15
C ILE A 300 7.78 16.36 -2.53
N SER A 301 7.55 17.50 -1.83
CA SER A 301 8.63 18.20 -1.12
C SER A 301 8.65 17.85 0.37
N ASP A 302 9.83 18.00 0.99
CA ASP A 302 10.02 17.80 2.43
C ASP A 302 9.11 18.68 3.28
N VAL A 303 8.90 19.92 2.83
CA VAL A 303 8.03 20.88 3.50
C VAL A 303 6.60 20.36 3.54
N ASP A 304 6.15 19.67 2.50
CA ASP A 304 4.80 19.09 2.45
C ASP A 304 4.68 17.88 3.39
N ILE A 305 5.71 17.02 3.44
CA ILE A 305 5.76 15.86 4.36
C ILE A 305 5.76 16.32 5.82
N LEU A 306 6.67 17.24 6.18
CA LEU A 306 6.76 17.82 7.53
C LEU A 306 5.48 18.60 7.88
N GLY A 307 4.93 19.32 6.90
CA GLY A 307 3.65 20.00 7.01
C GLY A 307 2.51 19.03 7.36
N LEU A 308 2.40 17.90 6.67
CA LEU A 308 1.43 16.86 7.02
C LEU A 308 1.66 16.33 8.43
N CYS A 309 2.88 15.90 8.74
CA CYS A 309 3.26 15.34 10.03
C CYS A 309 2.94 16.27 11.20
N SER A 310 3.16 17.58 11.04
CA SER A 310 2.86 18.60 12.07
C SER A 310 1.38 18.68 12.47
N ARG A 311 0.48 18.15 11.65
CA ARG A 311 -0.97 18.13 11.87
C ARG A 311 -1.47 16.81 12.43
N LEU A 312 -0.58 15.85 12.72
CA LEU A 312 -0.89 14.51 13.21
C LEU A 312 -0.36 14.33 14.65
N PRO A 313 -1.01 14.93 15.66
CA PRO A 313 -0.50 14.91 17.03
C PRO A 313 -0.48 13.52 17.68
N ARG A 314 -1.26 12.57 17.16
CA ARG A 314 -1.36 11.18 17.66
C ARG A 314 -0.46 10.20 16.91
N LEU A 315 0.42 10.68 16.04
CA LEU A 315 1.25 9.83 15.21
C LEU A 315 2.23 9.00 16.06
N GLN A 316 2.02 7.68 16.09
CA GLN A 316 2.84 6.70 16.80
C GLN A 316 3.81 5.97 15.87
N SER A 317 3.42 5.74 14.62
CA SER A 317 4.27 5.12 13.61
C SER A 317 4.33 5.98 12.36
N LEU A 318 5.55 6.32 11.94
CA LEU A 318 5.82 7.04 10.70
C LEU A 318 6.71 6.19 9.81
N THR A 319 6.19 5.84 8.64
CA THR A 319 6.94 5.20 7.57
C THR A 319 7.06 6.17 6.41
N ILE A 320 8.28 6.55 6.07
CA ILE A 320 8.63 7.25 4.85
C ILE A 320 9.44 6.24 4.05
N GLY A 321 8.74 5.49 3.21
CA GLY A 321 9.38 4.75 2.15
C GLY A 321 10.03 5.74 1.21
N ASN A 322 11.14 5.35 0.63
CA ASN A 322 11.82 6.25 -0.26
C ASN A 322 10.96 6.50 -1.51
N ASN A 323 10.92 7.75 -1.92
CA ASN A 323 10.55 8.07 -3.28
C ASN A 323 11.73 7.62 -4.13
N ASP A 324 11.49 6.76 -5.14
CA ASP A 324 12.53 6.17 -5.97
C ASP A 324 13.56 7.21 -6.46
N GLU A 325 14.70 6.71 -6.95
CA GLU A 325 15.86 7.39 -7.53
C GLU A 325 15.59 8.40 -8.67
N ALA A 326 14.37 8.95 -8.77
CA ALA A 326 14.09 10.14 -9.53
C ALA A 326 15.13 11.23 -9.15
N PRO A 327 15.87 11.78 -10.13
CA PRO A 327 16.85 12.83 -9.89
C PRO A 327 16.12 14.04 -9.28
N GLY A 328 16.23 14.20 -7.96
CA GLY A 328 15.47 15.20 -7.23
C GLY A 328 15.09 14.85 -5.80
N THR A 329 15.37 13.63 -5.29
CA THR A 329 15.25 13.37 -3.85
C THR A 329 16.05 14.43 -3.09
N PRO A 330 15.40 15.22 -2.23
CA PRO A 330 16.05 16.33 -1.58
C PRO A 330 17.19 15.81 -0.70
N THR A 331 18.42 16.08 -1.14
CA THR A 331 19.64 15.75 -0.39
C THR A 331 19.83 16.68 0.81
N ARG A 332 19.02 17.74 0.90
CA ARG A 332 19.03 18.71 1.97
C ARG A 332 17.58 18.99 2.36
N TRP A 333 17.16 18.33 3.42
CA TRP A 333 15.95 18.70 4.16
C TRP A 333 16.10 20.16 4.55
N GLN A 334 15.21 21.01 4.04
CA GLN A 334 15.27 22.44 4.32
C GLN A 334 15.16 22.67 5.83
N GLU A 335 15.84 23.70 6.35
CA GLU A 335 15.72 24.17 7.74
C GLU A 335 14.32 24.74 8.00
N GLY A 336 13.33 23.85 7.98
CA GLY A 336 11.95 24.12 8.30
C GLY A 336 11.66 23.83 9.77
N ILE A 337 10.46 24.22 10.19
CA ILE A 337 9.94 23.84 11.50
C ILE A 337 9.61 22.35 11.45
N VAL A 338 10.53 21.50 11.92
CA VAL A 338 10.23 20.09 12.16
C VAL A 338 9.24 20.00 13.33
N PRO A 339 8.14 19.25 13.17
CA PRO A 339 7.18 19.12 14.24
C PRO A 339 7.74 18.34 15.42
N LYS A 340 7.18 18.61 16.61
CA LYS A 340 7.41 17.78 17.80
C LYS A 340 6.53 16.54 17.69
N PHE A 341 7.17 15.39 17.57
CA PHE A 341 6.55 14.07 17.50
C PHE A 341 6.40 13.48 18.91
N LEU A 342 5.47 14.05 19.69
CA LEU A 342 5.28 13.70 21.10
C LEU A 342 4.70 12.30 21.35
N ALA A 343 4.25 11.59 20.32
CA ALA A 343 3.70 10.24 20.44
C ALA A 343 4.46 9.20 19.61
N LEU A 344 5.48 9.61 18.86
CA LEU A 344 6.13 8.75 17.88
C LEU A 344 7.02 7.71 18.57
N LYS A 345 6.70 6.44 18.34
CA LYS A 345 7.40 5.27 18.85
C LYS A 345 8.18 4.56 17.76
N ASP A 346 7.64 4.55 16.55
CA ASP A 346 8.18 3.80 15.42
C ASP A 346 8.48 4.75 14.26
N LEU A 347 9.74 4.80 13.85
CA LEU A 347 10.16 5.61 12.71
C LEU A 347 10.87 4.72 11.70
N VAL A 348 10.34 4.63 10.48
CA VAL A 348 10.99 4.02 9.32
C VAL A 348 11.18 5.12 8.29
N ALA A 349 12.41 5.51 7.99
CA ALA A 349 12.63 6.63 7.07
C ALA A 349 14.03 6.60 6.43
N PRO A 350 14.26 7.38 5.36
CA PRO A 350 15.59 7.59 4.82
C PRO A 350 16.49 8.24 5.88
N VAL A 351 17.77 7.91 5.86
CA VAL A 351 18.74 8.39 6.87
C VAL A 351 18.82 9.91 6.97
N GLU A 352 18.67 10.64 5.87
CA GLU A 352 18.69 12.10 5.85
C GLU A 352 17.52 12.70 6.64
N PHE A 353 16.33 12.09 6.53
CA PHE A 353 15.15 12.50 7.28
C PHE A 353 15.33 12.24 8.77
N ILE A 354 15.89 11.08 9.11
CA ILE A 354 16.14 10.67 10.49
C ILE A 354 17.10 11.68 11.14
N LEU A 355 18.22 12.00 10.47
CA LEU A 355 19.16 13.00 10.98
C LEU A 355 18.48 14.35 11.17
N HIS A 356 17.67 14.80 10.22
CA HIS A 356 16.96 16.07 10.31
C HIS A 356 15.96 16.14 11.48
N ILE A 357 15.26 15.04 11.78
CA ILE A 357 14.36 14.96 12.93
C ILE A 357 15.13 14.92 14.25
N LEU A 358 16.28 14.23 14.27
CA LEU A 358 17.08 14.04 15.48
C LEU A 358 17.94 15.26 15.86
N GLU A 359 18.21 16.18 14.92
CA GLU A 359 19.08 17.35 15.17
C GLU A 359 18.54 18.31 16.25
N PRO A 360 17.24 18.28 16.62
CA PRO A 360 16.84 18.47 18.02
C PRO A 360 16.06 17.27 18.57
N TRP A 361 16.68 16.52 19.48
CA TRP A 361 16.15 15.27 20.02
C TRP A 361 14.86 15.44 20.86
N ASP A 362 14.60 16.64 21.40
CA ASP A 362 13.39 16.96 22.17
C ASP A 362 12.09 16.79 21.34
N ARG A 363 12.24 16.58 20.03
CA ARG A 363 11.17 16.32 19.09
C ARG A 363 10.67 14.87 19.10
N VAL A 364 11.46 13.87 19.49
CA VAL A 364 11.07 12.44 19.46
C VAL A 364 11.34 11.72 20.79
N PRO A 365 10.78 12.20 21.92
CA PRO A 365 11.14 11.72 23.26
C PRO A 365 10.77 10.25 23.53
N TYR A 366 9.83 9.67 22.78
CA TYR A 366 9.32 8.31 22.99
C TYR A 366 9.67 7.32 21.87
N LEU A 367 10.67 7.65 21.04
CA LEU A 367 11.10 6.74 19.98
C LEU A 367 11.61 5.43 20.57
N GLU A 368 10.94 4.32 20.27
CA GLU A 368 11.26 2.96 20.74
C GLU A 368 11.97 2.16 19.64
N ARG A 369 11.51 2.29 18.38
CA ARG A 369 12.04 1.58 17.22
C ARG A 369 12.41 2.55 16.11
N LEU A 370 13.63 2.43 15.61
CA LEU A 370 14.17 3.24 14.51
C LEU A 370 14.65 2.33 13.39
N THR A 371 14.02 2.40 12.22
CA THR A 371 14.47 1.73 11.02
C THR A 371 15.09 2.74 10.06
N VAL A 372 16.40 2.65 9.89
CA VAL A 372 17.17 3.52 8.99
C VAL A 372 17.18 2.89 7.61
N GLY A 373 16.44 3.48 6.67
CA GLY A 373 16.47 3.10 5.27
C GLY A 373 17.65 3.74 4.55
N PHE A 374 18.43 2.92 3.84
CA PHE A 374 19.41 3.43 2.87
C PHE A 374 19.03 2.99 1.47
N GLN A 375 19.18 3.92 0.53
CA GLN A 375 18.93 3.67 -0.88
C GLN A 375 20.06 4.09 -1.80
N GLY A 376 19.97 3.53 -3.01
CA GLY A 376 20.83 3.80 -4.14
C GLY A 376 22.20 3.15 -4.07
N LYS A 377 23.06 3.57 -5.01
CA LYS A 377 24.50 3.24 -5.08
C LYS A 377 25.31 3.93 -3.98
N SER A 378 24.75 4.06 -2.78
CA SER A 378 25.46 4.61 -1.64
C SER A 378 26.54 3.61 -1.25
N GLU A 379 27.79 4.05 -1.35
CA GLU A 379 28.91 3.27 -0.85
C GLU A 379 28.69 2.99 0.65
N ILE A 380 28.86 1.75 1.06
CA ILE A 380 28.63 1.27 2.43
C ILE A 380 29.37 2.10 3.50
N TRP A 381 30.54 2.66 3.19
CA TRP A 381 31.26 3.51 4.13
C TRP A 381 30.46 4.78 4.46
N ARG A 382 29.67 5.30 3.51
CA ARG A 382 28.72 6.40 3.76
C ARG A 382 27.56 5.98 4.66
N VAL A 383 27.17 4.70 4.60
CA VAL A 383 26.18 4.12 5.53
C VAL A 383 26.74 4.18 6.96
N GLY A 384 27.98 3.75 7.15
CA GLY A 384 28.70 3.83 8.43
C GLY A 384 28.73 5.25 8.98
N ILE A 385 29.25 6.22 8.22
CA ILE A 385 29.35 7.62 8.64
C ILE A 385 27.99 8.22 9.05
N LYS A 386 26.94 7.97 8.25
CA LYS A 386 25.62 8.51 8.57
C LYS A 386 25.01 7.81 9.79
N LEU A 387 25.27 6.52 9.95
CA LEU A 387 24.85 5.77 11.12
C LEU A 387 25.59 6.24 12.38
N ASP A 388 26.88 6.57 12.30
CA ASP A 388 27.62 7.19 13.40
C ASP A 388 26.94 8.49 13.84
N ARG A 389 26.59 9.38 12.90
CA ARG A 389 25.83 10.60 13.22
C ARG A 389 24.48 10.33 13.87
N VAL A 390 23.76 9.29 13.43
CA VAL A 390 22.51 8.87 14.08
C VAL A 390 22.78 8.39 15.52
N CYS A 391 23.84 7.61 15.73
CA CYS A 391 24.21 7.10 17.04
C CYS A 391 24.67 8.22 17.98
N GLU A 392 25.44 9.19 17.49
CA GLU A 392 25.83 10.40 18.21
C GLU A 392 24.61 11.20 18.65
N ALA A 393 23.65 11.43 17.74
CA ALA A 393 22.40 12.12 18.06
C ALA A 393 21.53 11.37 19.09
N LEU A 394 21.69 10.04 19.22
CA LEU A 394 20.96 9.21 20.18
C LEU A 394 21.70 9.02 21.51
N ALA A 395 23.02 9.23 21.55
CA ALA A 395 23.86 8.97 22.72
C ALA A 395 23.44 9.81 23.94
N ASP A 396 22.93 11.01 23.71
CA ASP A 396 22.49 11.94 24.75
C ASP A 396 21.24 11.49 25.52
N ARG A 397 20.55 10.43 25.07
CA ARG A 397 19.20 10.08 25.55
C ARG A 397 19.17 9.19 26.79
N GLY A 398 20.28 8.56 27.18
CA GLY A 398 20.30 7.53 28.24
C GLY A 398 19.48 6.25 27.92
N GLN A 399 18.59 6.30 26.93
CA GLN A 399 17.86 5.18 26.34
C GLN A 399 18.14 5.10 24.83
N THR A 400 18.85 4.05 24.42
CA THR A 400 19.10 3.75 23.01
C THR A 400 17.90 3.03 22.40
N PRO A 401 17.23 3.57 21.36
CA PRO A 401 16.13 2.88 20.69
C PRO A 401 16.60 1.58 20.04
N TYR A 402 15.67 0.69 19.72
CA TYR A 402 15.96 -0.50 18.91
C TYR A 402 16.20 -0.08 17.46
N ILE A 403 17.46 -0.12 17.03
CA ILE A 403 17.87 0.29 15.69
C ILE A 403 17.82 -0.90 14.73
N THR A 404 17.00 -0.77 13.70
CA THR A 404 16.96 -1.65 12.52
C THR A 404 17.63 -0.93 11.36
N LEU A 405 18.56 -1.59 10.67
CA LEU A 405 19.14 -1.08 9.44
C LEU A 405 18.45 -1.76 8.26
N SER A 406 17.73 -0.98 7.45
CA SER A 406 16.99 -1.45 6.28
C SER A 406 17.76 -1.14 5.00
N LEU A 407 18.18 -2.16 4.26
CA LEU A 407 18.93 -2.02 3.01
C LEU A 407 18.25 -2.76 1.86
N ALA A 408 18.15 -2.09 0.71
CA ALA A 408 17.76 -2.75 -0.53
C ALA A 408 19.00 -3.16 -1.33
N LEU A 409 19.30 -4.46 -1.35
CA LEU A 409 20.47 -5.05 -2.00
C LEU A 409 20.11 -5.74 -3.34
N PHE A 410 18.94 -5.40 -3.91
CA PHE A 410 18.32 -6.13 -5.02
C PHE A 410 18.68 -5.62 -6.44
N SER A 411 19.51 -4.58 -6.57
CA SER A 411 19.84 -4.03 -7.90
C SER A 411 21.10 -4.67 -8.50
N ASP A 412 21.00 -5.10 -9.76
CA ASP A 412 22.11 -5.65 -10.58
C ASP A 412 23.29 -4.68 -10.71
N SER A 413 23.09 -3.41 -10.37
CA SER A 413 24.11 -2.36 -10.40
C SER A 413 24.72 -2.04 -9.04
N ILE A 414 24.24 -2.68 -7.95
CA ILE A 414 24.87 -2.54 -6.65
C ILE A 414 25.99 -3.58 -6.58
N VAL A 415 27.15 -3.19 -7.11
CA VAL A 415 28.42 -3.81 -6.73
C VAL A 415 28.68 -3.33 -5.30
N PHE A 416 28.19 -4.08 -4.31
CA PHE A 416 28.80 -3.96 -2.99
C PHE A 416 30.25 -4.35 -3.17
N ASP A 417 31.14 -3.38 -3.01
CA ASP A 417 32.55 -3.65 -2.84
C ASP A 417 32.71 -4.30 -1.45
N PHE A 418 32.40 -5.60 -1.38
CA PHE A 418 32.58 -6.43 -0.20
C PHE A 418 34.04 -6.34 0.28
N ASP A 419 34.99 -6.17 -0.63
CA ASP A 419 36.39 -5.98 -0.32
C ASP A 419 36.63 -4.64 0.37
N ALA A 420 35.99 -3.55 -0.06
CA ALA A 420 36.04 -2.27 0.63
C ALA A 420 35.48 -2.36 2.06
N MET A 421 34.42 -3.15 2.29
CA MET A 421 33.90 -3.37 3.64
C MET A 421 34.86 -4.13 4.54
N LEU A 422 35.49 -5.18 4.02
CA LEU A 422 36.49 -5.94 4.77
C LEU A 422 37.67 -5.04 5.16
N LYS A 423 38.02 -4.08 4.29
CA LYS A 423 39.06 -3.07 4.48
C LYS A 423 38.66 -1.89 5.39
N MET A 424 37.38 -1.76 5.80
CA MET A 424 36.96 -0.71 6.74
C MET A 424 37.72 -0.82 8.06
N THR A 425 38.11 0.35 8.61
CA THR A 425 38.86 0.41 9.86
C THR A 425 37.99 -0.06 11.04
N PRO A 426 38.59 -0.49 12.17
CA PRO A 426 37.82 -0.83 13.36
C PRO A 426 36.89 0.29 13.84
N ASP A 427 37.30 1.55 13.66
CA ASP A 427 36.51 2.73 14.02
C ASP A 427 35.29 2.87 13.13
N ASP A 428 35.42 2.68 11.81
CA ASP A 428 34.27 2.70 10.89
C ASP A 428 33.27 1.56 11.17
N LYS A 429 33.73 0.49 11.84
CA LYS A 429 32.88 -0.65 12.23
C LYS A 429 32.15 -0.41 13.55
N LYS A 430 32.49 0.65 14.28
CA LYS A 430 31.92 0.94 15.61
C LYS A 430 30.44 1.30 15.52
N SER A 431 30.02 2.13 14.55
CA SER A 431 28.60 2.48 14.31
C SER A 431 27.72 1.24 14.12
N PHE A 432 28.21 0.25 13.36
CA PHE A 432 27.46 -0.99 13.10
C PHE A 432 27.20 -1.80 14.38
N GLY A 433 27.96 -1.56 15.45
CA GLY A 433 27.72 -2.13 16.77
C GLY A 433 26.42 -1.66 17.43
N ALA A 434 25.83 -0.54 16.99
CA ALA A 434 24.54 -0.06 17.50
C ALA A 434 23.33 -0.73 16.83
N VAL A 435 23.52 -1.38 15.68
CA VAL A 435 22.45 -2.01 14.92
C VAL A 435 22.01 -3.29 15.61
N SER A 436 20.72 -3.38 15.95
CA SER A 436 20.12 -4.52 16.64
C SER A 436 19.47 -5.51 15.67
N CYS A 437 18.96 -5.01 14.54
CA CYS A 437 18.30 -5.79 13.49
C CYS A 437 18.78 -5.37 12.10
N LEU A 438 18.86 -6.32 11.19
CA LEU A 438 19.03 -6.05 9.76
C LEU A 438 17.73 -6.38 9.03
N ASP A 439 17.27 -5.50 8.16
CA ASP A 439 16.16 -5.75 7.24
C ASP A 439 16.67 -5.61 5.81
N LEU A 440 16.79 -6.71 5.08
CA LEU A 440 17.49 -6.77 3.81
C LEU A 440 16.53 -7.20 2.71
N VAL A 441 16.40 -6.38 1.68
CA VAL A 441 15.74 -6.78 0.44
C VAL A 441 16.79 -7.35 -0.51
N VAL A 442 16.79 -8.66 -0.74
CA VAL A 442 17.88 -9.37 -1.42
C VAL A 442 17.41 -10.21 -2.59
N ALA A 443 18.31 -10.48 -3.53
CA ALA A 443 18.09 -11.46 -4.58
C ALA A 443 18.34 -12.88 -4.06
N PRO A 444 17.60 -13.90 -4.53
CA PRO A 444 17.63 -15.25 -3.96
C PRO A 444 18.97 -16.00 -4.12
N TYR A 445 19.84 -15.56 -5.03
CA TYR A 445 21.10 -16.25 -5.35
C TYR A 445 22.32 -15.77 -4.51
N ASN A 446 22.16 -14.76 -3.66
CA ASN A 446 23.29 -14.14 -2.94
C ASN A 446 23.47 -14.64 -1.49
N ALA A 447 22.93 -15.80 -1.12
CA ALA A 447 22.87 -16.26 0.28
C ALA A 447 24.22 -16.24 1.04
N GLU A 448 25.31 -16.76 0.46
CA GLU A 448 26.63 -16.79 1.09
C GLU A 448 27.24 -15.39 1.25
N GLN A 449 27.11 -14.54 0.23
CA GLN A 449 27.60 -13.16 0.29
C GLN A 449 26.86 -12.36 1.36
N ILE A 450 25.53 -12.49 1.43
CA ILE A 450 24.71 -11.87 2.47
C ILE A 450 25.11 -12.39 3.86
N ALA A 451 25.35 -13.68 4.01
CA ALA A 451 25.76 -14.25 5.29
C ALA A 451 27.13 -13.71 5.74
N GLN A 452 28.12 -13.64 4.85
CA GLN A 452 29.42 -13.01 5.12
C GLN A 452 29.26 -11.54 5.50
N TRP A 453 28.45 -10.80 4.75
CA TRP A 453 28.16 -9.39 5.00
C TRP A 453 27.60 -9.14 6.38
N THR A 454 26.67 -9.99 6.83
CA THR A 454 26.07 -9.81 8.15
C THR A 454 27.15 -9.83 9.24
N GLN A 455 28.28 -10.55 9.09
CA GLN A 455 29.32 -10.71 10.12
C GLN A 455 29.86 -9.38 10.67
N ILE A 456 29.78 -8.32 9.88
CA ILE A 456 30.25 -6.98 10.24
C ILE A 456 29.39 -6.39 11.36
N PHE A 457 28.12 -6.81 11.45
CA PHE A 457 27.18 -6.39 12.47
C PHE A 457 27.20 -7.34 13.67
N ARG A 458 28.16 -7.13 14.57
CA ARG A 458 28.38 -8.01 15.74
C ARG A 458 27.21 -8.03 16.73
N SER A 459 26.47 -6.92 16.83
CA SER A 459 25.36 -6.78 17.79
C SER A 459 24.01 -7.25 17.24
N VAL A 460 23.92 -7.57 15.95
CA VAL A 460 22.67 -7.97 15.31
C VAL A 460 22.28 -9.38 15.76
N LYS A 461 21.08 -9.47 16.35
CA LYS A 461 20.47 -10.73 16.81
C LYS A 461 19.39 -11.25 15.87
N GLU A 462 18.84 -10.37 15.05
CA GLU A 462 17.74 -10.65 14.12
C GLU A 462 18.08 -10.16 12.71
N VAL A 463 17.83 -11.01 11.71
CA VAL A 463 17.93 -10.66 10.29
C VAL A 463 16.60 -10.94 9.62
N ARG A 464 16.01 -9.93 8.99
CA ARG A 464 14.83 -10.03 8.15
C ARG A 464 15.27 -9.96 6.70
N LEU A 465 14.80 -10.91 5.90
CA LEU A 465 15.11 -11.04 4.49
C LEU A 465 13.79 -10.96 3.72
N THR A 466 13.68 -9.94 2.88
CA THR A 466 12.64 -9.86 1.86
C THR A 466 13.25 -10.27 0.54
N LEU A 467 12.94 -11.48 0.09
CA LEU A 467 13.44 -12.00 -1.17
C LEU A 467 12.62 -11.38 -2.30
N ARG A 468 13.29 -10.61 -3.17
CA ARG A 468 12.69 -10.16 -4.44
C ARG A 468 13.30 -10.98 -5.56
N SER A 469 12.50 -11.36 -6.54
CA SER A 469 12.98 -11.92 -7.80
C SER A 469 12.72 -10.92 -8.92
N ARG A 470 13.41 -11.10 -10.05
CA ARG A 470 13.08 -10.37 -11.27
C ARG A 470 11.64 -10.72 -11.69
N PRO A 471 10.89 -9.77 -12.28
CA PRO A 471 9.55 -10.05 -12.79
C PRO A 471 9.52 -11.34 -13.63
N GLY A 472 8.70 -12.31 -13.23
CA GLY A 472 8.56 -13.62 -13.90
C GLY A 472 9.33 -14.78 -13.26
N ALA A 473 10.20 -14.56 -12.28
CA ALA A 473 10.84 -15.65 -11.54
C ALA A 473 10.03 -16.03 -10.29
N VAL A 474 9.79 -17.34 -10.11
CA VAL A 474 9.06 -17.89 -8.95
C VAL A 474 9.91 -17.73 -7.69
N VAL A 475 9.41 -16.99 -6.69
CA VAL A 475 10.11 -16.71 -5.41
C VAL A 475 9.84 -17.82 -4.38
N ASP A 476 8.73 -18.55 -4.50
CA ASP A 476 8.22 -19.46 -3.46
C ASP A 476 8.87 -20.85 -3.45
N ASP A 477 10.13 -20.97 -3.88
CA ASP A 477 10.87 -22.23 -3.74
C ASP A 477 11.41 -22.36 -2.30
N PRO A 478 10.92 -23.32 -1.49
CA PRO A 478 11.38 -23.53 -0.12
C PRO A 478 12.89 -23.83 -0.03
N SER A 479 13.51 -24.28 -1.13
CA SER A 479 14.95 -24.51 -1.19
C SER A 479 15.76 -23.21 -1.02
N ILE A 480 15.17 -22.06 -1.34
CA ILE A 480 15.81 -20.76 -1.19
C ILE A 480 15.92 -20.39 0.29
N ASP A 481 14.84 -20.54 1.05
CA ASP A 481 14.86 -20.33 2.51
C ASP A 481 15.95 -21.21 3.16
N GLU A 482 16.04 -22.48 2.76
CA GLU A 482 17.05 -23.40 3.30
C GLU A 482 18.49 -22.96 2.98
N LYS A 483 18.73 -22.43 1.78
CA LYS A 483 20.06 -21.90 1.39
C LYS A 483 20.47 -20.71 2.26
N PHE A 484 19.57 -19.76 2.50
CA PHE A 484 19.83 -18.62 3.37
C PHE A 484 20.06 -19.03 4.82
N LEU A 485 19.21 -19.92 5.35
CA LEU A 485 19.37 -20.42 6.71
C LEU A 485 20.70 -21.16 6.87
N LEU A 486 21.10 -21.98 5.89
CA LEU A 486 22.39 -22.67 5.90
C LEU A 486 23.56 -21.69 5.88
N ALA A 487 23.56 -20.72 4.96
CA ALA A 487 24.62 -19.73 4.86
C ALA A 487 24.75 -18.91 6.15
N LEU A 488 23.64 -18.36 6.67
CA LEU A 488 23.64 -17.57 7.92
C LEU A 488 24.09 -18.41 9.13
N SER A 489 23.71 -19.69 9.17
CA SER A 489 24.08 -20.59 10.26
C SER A 489 25.58 -20.92 10.33
N ARG A 490 26.30 -20.87 9.20
CA ARG A 490 27.75 -21.13 9.11
C ARG A 490 28.58 -19.96 9.63
N HIS A 491 28.08 -18.73 9.42
CA HIS A 491 28.88 -17.51 9.54
C HIS A 491 28.68 -16.74 10.85
N LYS A 492 27.65 -17.05 11.65
CA LYS A 492 27.40 -16.32 12.90
C LYS A 492 26.93 -17.19 14.07
N SER A 493 27.59 -17.02 15.20
CA SER A 493 27.20 -17.58 16.50
C SER A 493 26.15 -16.74 17.26
N PHE A 494 25.95 -15.46 16.89
CA PHE A 494 25.11 -14.54 17.67
C PHE A 494 23.70 -14.29 17.11
N LEU A 495 23.43 -14.70 15.86
CA LEU A 495 22.09 -14.63 15.29
C LEU A 495 21.18 -15.63 15.98
N ARG A 496 20.04 -15.15 16.48
CA ARG A 496 19.03 -16.00 17.11
C ARG A 496 17.87 -16.25 16.18
N THR A 497 17.41 -15.20 15.51
CA THR A 497 16.22 -15.23 14.68
C THR A 497 16.53 -14.78 13.25
N VAL A 498 16.00 -15.51 12.28
CA VAL A 498 15.98 -15.09 10.87
C VAL A 498 14.52 -15.09 10.41
N ALA A 499 14.06 -14.01 9.82
CA ALA A 499 12.76 -13.97 9.15
C ALA A 499 12.97 -13.91 7.64
N ILE A 500 12.35 -14.79 6.86
CA ILE A 500 12.43 -14.80 5.39
C ILE A 500 11.02 -14.69 4.84
N ASN A 501 10.73 -13.63 4.07
CA ASN A 501 9.39 -13.34 3.52
C ASN A 501 8.29 -13.43 4.60
N GLY A 502 8.58 -12.91 5.79
CA GLY A 502 7.68 -12.93 6.96
C GLY A 502 7.64 -14.24 7.74
N LYS A 503 8.22 -15.34 7.25
CA LYS A 503 8.35 -16.60 8.00
C LYS A 503 9.52 -16.50 8.98
N ARG A 504 9.26 -16.69 10.26
CA ARG A 504 10.27 -16.60 11.33
C ARG A 504 10.88 -17.97 11.61
N TYR A 505 12.21 -18.03 11.67
CA TYR A 505 13.01 -19.20 11.97
C TYR A 505 13.91 -18.92 13.17
N GLU A 506 13.92 -19.83 14.15
CA GLU A 506 14.93 -19.86 15.21
C GLU A 506 16.10 -20.74 14.74
N LEU A 507 17.30 -20.17 14.70
CA LEU A 507 18.44 -20.84 14.06
C LEU A 507 18.89 -22.09 14.80
N ASP A 508 18.72 -22.14 16.12
CA ASP A 508 19.11 -23.29 16.94
C ASP A 508 18.17 -24.48 16.73
N ASP A 509 16.86 -24.23 16.75
CA ASP A 509 15.82 -25.23 16.44
C ASP A 509 15.96 -25.76 15.01
N TRP A 510 16.21 -24.86 14.06
CA TRP A 510 16.38 -25.25 12.66
C TRP A 510 17.62 -26.13 12.46
N LYS A 511 18.75 -25.81 13.12
CA LYS A 511 19.96 -26.66 13.10
C LYS A 511 19.66 -28.06 13.66
N GLN A 512 18.89 -28.14 14.74
CA GLN A 512 18.52 -29.41 15.36
C GLN A 512 17.61 -30.23 14.45
N ALA A 513 16.55 -29.62 13.91
CA ALA A 513 15.63 -30.27 12.98
C ALA A 513 16.37 -30.82 11.75
N ARG A 514 17.31 -30.04 11.20
CA ARG A 514 18.12 -30.46 10.04
C ARG A 514 19.07 -31.62 10.36
N ARG A 515 19.71 -31.61 11.54
CA ARG A 515 20.55 -32.74 11.99
C ARG A 515 19.74 -34.03 12.12
N ILE A 516 18.53 -33.95 12.68
CA ILE A 516 17.62 -35.10 12.78
C ILE A 516 17.23 -35.60 11.39
N ALA A 517 16.86 -34.70 10.47
CA ALA A 517 16.50 -35.06 9.10
C ALA A 517 17.65 -35.72 8.32
N MET A 518 18.89 -35.23 8.49
CA MET A 518 20.08 -35.84 7.87
C MET A 518 20.45 -37.19 8.48
N SER A 519 20.20 -37.42 9.78
CA SER A 519 20.47 -38.72 10.41
C SER A 519 19.50 -39.85 10.00
N ARG A 520 18.36 -39.49 9.38
CA ARG A 520 17.34 -40.43 8.91
C ARG A 520 17.47 -40.79 7.43
N ARG A 521 18.41 -40.18 6.72
CA ARG A 521 18.80 -40.52 5.34
C ARG A 521 20.09 -41.31 5.40
#